data_AF-A0A9Q0VD43-F1
#
_entry.id   AF-A0A9Q0VD43-F1
#
_cell.length_a   1.000
_cell.length_b   1.000
_cell.length_c   1.000
_cell.angle_alpha   90.00
_cell.angle_beta   90.00
_cell.angle_gamma   90.00
#
_symmetry.space_group_name_H-M   'P 1'
#
loop_
_entity.id
_entity.type
_entity.pdbx_description
1 polymer ?
#
loop_
_entity_poly.entity_id
_entity_poly.type
_entity_poly.pdbx_seq_one_letter_code
_entity_poly.pdbx_strand_id
1 'polypeptide(L)'
;MKHGKVSAWTMKGLINVISGSGLSTLSNNLDQSDEEDCEKKDEEITSEWEARAAAYKIFRNVAKPNCKYIDEDDLLRFMKKEEVDNMIPLFEGAAETRKIKRSALKNWLVNVYNERKSLAHSLNDTKTAIEELNKLVSAVVCVGIVVVWLLVMGYLTTQVLVLISSQLLLVVFMFGNSAKTVFEAIIFVFVMHPFDVGDRCVIDGVQMTVEEMNILTTVFLRYDNEKIFYPNTVLATKPISNFYRSPEMSDSVEFAVDISTSIETIGALKARIKTYLESKPQHWRPGHSVQVKEIEDVNKMRMALYVNHTINFQNGDRGNRRSDLVLEMKKIFEDLGIKFHLLPQQVHLSYVQTTASVAPPPAR
;
A
#
# COMPACT_ATOMS: atom_id res chain seq x y z
N MET A 1 -5.04 11.77 7.93
CA MET A 1 -6.01 12.72 7.33
C MET A 1 -6.90 11.93 6.40
N LYS A 2 -8.22 11.91 6.66
CA LYS A 2 -9.18 11.20 5.79
C LYS A 2 -9.22 11.96 4.47
N HIS A 3 -8.80 11.35 3.37
CA HIS A 3 -9.14 11.87 2.04
C HIS A 3 -10.66 11.95 1.99
N GLY A 4 -11.18 13.17 2.00
CA GLY A 4 -12.60 13.44 1.95
C GLY A 4 -13.12 12.84 0.66
N LYS A 5 -13.87 11.73 0.77
CA LYS A 5 -14.72 11.23 -0.31
C LYS A 5 -15.60 12.41 -0.71
N VAL A 6 -15.28 13.06 -1.84
CA VAL A 6 -16.11 14.12 -2.39
C VAL A 6 -17.47 13.48 -2.65
N SER A 7 -18.48 13.86 -1.87
CA SER A 7 -19.81 13.29 -2.06
C SER A 7 -20.23 13.62 -3.50
N ALA A 8 -20.72 12.63 -4.24
CA ALA A 8 -21.26 12.84 -5.58
C ALA A 8 -22.32 13.96 -5.60
N TRP A 9 -22.95 14.21 -4.44
CA TRP A 9 -23.91 15.26 -4.16
C TRP A 9 -23.31 16.67 -4.18
N THR A 10 -22.12 16.88 -3.61
CA THR A 10 -21.43 18.21 -3.58
C THR A 10 -21.06 18.67 -4.99
N MET A 11 -20.66 17.72 -5.83
CA MET A 11 -20.29 17.93 -7.23
C MET A 11 -21.53 18.18 -8.11
N LYS A 12 -22.60 17.41 -7.90
CA LYS A 12 -23.90 17.57 -8.57
C LYS A 12 -24.55 18.90 -8.18
N GLY A 13 -24.43 19.31 -6.91
CA GLY A 13 -24.86 20.60 -6.40
C GLY A 13 -24.16 21.74 -7.13
N LEU A 14 -22.83 21.77 -7.14
CA LEU A 14 -22.03 22.77 -7.88
C LEU A 14 -22.39 22.83 -9.36
N ILE A 15 -22.45 21.69 -10.05
CA ILE A 15 -22.75 21.63 -11.49
C ILE A 15 -24.16 22.14 -11.77
N ASN A 16 -25.19 21.67 -11.04
CA ASN A 16 -26.59 22.09 -11.22
C ASN A 16 -26.80 23.59 -10.94
N VAL A 17 -26.05 24.11 -9.98
CA VAL A 17 -26.12 25.49 -9.53
C VAL A 17 -25.43 26.44 -10.51
N ILE A 18 -24.31 26.01 -11.10
CA ILE A 18 -23.59 26.76 -12.14
C ILE A 18 -24.25 26.59 -13.52
N SER A 19 -24.99 25.49 -13.72
CA SER A 19 -25.80 25.21 -14.90
C SER A 19 -27.21 25.79 -14.85
N GLY A 20 -27.49 26.74 -13.93
CA GLY A 20 -28.70 27.57 -13.89
C GLY A 20 -28.99 28.39 -15.17
N SER A 21 -28.29 28.09 -16.27
CA SER A 21 -28.73 28.28 -17.64
C SER A 21 -28.80 26.91 -18.33
N GLY A 22 -29.87 26.15 -18.04
CA GLY A 22 -30.33 25.01 -18.84
C GLY A 22 -29.46 23.74 -18.85
N LEU A 23 -29.33 23.05 -17.71
CA LEU A 23 -28.83 21.68 -17.66
C LEU A 23 -29.24 21.06 -16.30
N SER A 24 -30.41 20.42 -16.26
CA SER A 24 -30.94 19.74 -15.07
C SER A 24 -30.89 18.23 -15.28
N THR A 25 -30.15 17.51 -14.44
CA THR A 25 -30.04 16.04 -14.53
C THR A 25 -31.09 15.30 -13.68
N LEU A 26 -32.01 14.66 -14.42
CA LEU A 26 -32.76 13.40 -14.20
C LEU A 26 -34.03 13.34 -13.33
N SER A 27 -35.12 12.92 -14.00
CA SER A 27 -36.06 11.87 -13.56
C SER A 27 -36.43 11.04 -14.80
N ASN A 28 -36.00 9.78 -14.93
CA ASN A 28 -36.70 8.54 -14.56
C ASN A 28 -37.88 8.15 -15.49
N ASN A 29 -37.67 7.05 -16.24
CA ASN A 29 -38.62 6.06 -16.80
C ASN A 29 -39.69 6.48 -17.83
N LEU A 30 -39.71 5.69 -18.92
CA LEU A 30 -40.88 5.16 -19.66
C LEU A 30 -42.10 6.08 -19.81
N ASP A 31 -42.31 6.65 -20.99
CA ASP A 31 -43.42 6.27 -21.89
C ASP A 31 -43.45 7.16 -23.15
N GLN A 32 -44.13 6.62 -24.16
CA GLN A 32 -44.36 7.11 -25.52
C GLN A 32 -44.81 8.58 -25.61
N SER A 33 -44.32 9.30 -26.62
CA SER A 33 -45.09 9.72 -27.81
C SER A 33 -44.44 10.94 -28.47
N ASP A 34 -44.58 10.99 -29.79
CA ASP A 34 -44.07 11.99 -30.73
C ASP A 34 -44.30 13.44 -30.30
N GLU A 35 -43.31 14.32 -30.49
CA GLU A 35 -43.37 15.52 -31.35
C GLU A 35 -42.11 16.38 -31.19
N GLU A 36 -41.77 17.06 -32.29
CA GLU A 36 -40.53 17.76 -32.58
C GLU A 36 -40.30 18.98 -31.67
N ASP A 37 -39.15 19.06 -31.00
CA ASP A 37 -38.51 20.35 -30.71
C ASP A 37 -37.00 20.19 -30.46
N CYS A 38 -36.23 21.15 -30.95
CA CYS A 38 -34.76 21.14 -31.01
C CYS A 38 -34.11 21.12 -29.61
N GLU A 39 -33.87 19.94 -29.05
CA GLU A 39 -33.08 19.78 -27.81
C GLU A 39 -31.57 19.89 -28.07
N LYS A 40 -30.94 20.90 -27.45
CA LYS A 40 -29.49 20.99 -27.29
C LYS A 40 -29.00 19.76 -26.53
N LYS A 41 -28.25 18.89 -27.19
CA LYS A 41 -27.57 17.76 -26.54
C LYS A 41 -26.72 18.25 -25.36
N ASP A 42 -27.04 17.74 -24.19
CA ASP A 42 -26.25 17.88 -22.97
C ASP A 42 -24.91 17.15 -23.13
N GLU A 43 -23.80 17.90 -23.17
CA GLU A 43 -22.45 17.32 -23.31
C GLU A 43 -21.98 16.69 -21.99
N GLU A 44 -22.04 15.36 -21.91
CA GLU A 44 -21.32 14.60 -20.88
C GLU A 44 -19.80 14.84 -21.01
N ILE A 45 -19.10 15.03 -19.89
CA ILE A 45 -17.64 15.17 -19.88
C ILE A 45 -17.04 13.78 -20.10
N THR A 46 -16.74 13.46 -21.35
CA THR A 46 -16.16 12.19 -21.79
C THR A 46 -14.64 12.24 -21.89
N SER A 47 -14.05 13.44 -21.94
CA SER A 47 -12.60 13.64 -22.11
C SER A 47 -11.98 14.61 -21.09
N GLU A 48 -10.67 14.46 -20.86
CA GLU A 48 -9.90 15.39 -20.01
C GLU A 48 -9.93 16.82 -20.58
N TRP A 49 -9.99 16.94 -21.91
CA TRP A 49 -10.13 18.21 -22.62
C TRP A 49 -11.48 18.88 -22.31
N GLU A 50 -12.58 18.14 -22.36
CA GLU A 50 -13.92 18.63 -21.97
C GLU A 50 -13.95 19.03 -20.50
N ALA A 51 -13.28 18.29 -19.62
CA ALA A 51 -13.16 18.67 -18.21
C ALA A 51 -12.45 20.02 -18.05
N ARG A 52 -11.36 20.25 -18.79
CA ARG A 52 -10.65 21.54 -18.80
C ARG A 52 -11.52 22.68 -19.37
N ALA A 53 -12.29 22.42 -20.43
CA ALA A 53 -13.19 23.38 -21.04
C ALA A 53 -14.37 23.74 -20.10
N ALA A 54 -14.95 22.75 -19.43
CA ALA A 54 -15.99 22.93 -18.43
C ALA A 54 -15.49 23.75 -17.24
N ALA A 55 -14.28 23.48 -16.73
CA ALA A 55 -13.67 24.28 -15.66
C ALA A 55 -13.50 25.75 -16.08
N TYR A 56 -13.12 26.00 -17.35
CA TYR A 56 -13.02 27.36 -17.87
C TYR A 56 -14.38 28.06 -17.98
N LYS A 57 -15.40 27.35 -18.46
CA LYS A 57 -16.78 27.85 -18.58
C LYS A 57 -17.36 28.20 -17.20
N ILE A 58 -17.16 27.33 -16.22
CA ILE A 58 -17.54 27.55 -14.82
C ILE A 58 -16.83 28.80 -14.27
N PHE A 59 -15.51 28.91 -14.43
CA PHE A 59 -14.75 30.03 -13.90
C PHE A 59 -15.25 31.37 -14.46
N ARG A 60 -15.53 31.43 -15.76
CA ARG A 60 -15.99 32.65 -16.44
C ARG A 60 -17.41 33.05 -16.03
N ASN A 61 -18.27 32.08 -15.71
CA ASN A 61 -19.65 32.34 -15.32
C ASN A 61 -19.79 32.74 -13.84
N VAL A 62 -18.88 32.24 -12.98
CA VAL A 62 -18.93 32.46 -11.53
C VAL A 62 -18.11 33.68 -11.11
N ALA A 63 -16.92 33.87 -11.67
CA ALA A 63 -16.07 35.01 -11.32
C ALA A 63 -16.62 36.31 -11.94
N LYS A 64 -16.52 37.41 -11.18
CA LYS A 64 -16.83 38.75 -11.71
C LYS A 64 -15.97 39.10 -12.94
N PRO A 65 -16.47 39.92 -13.88
CA PRO A 65 -15.69 40.36 -15.04
C PRO A 65 -14.34 40.97 -14.60
N ASN A 66 -13.24 40.52 -15.21
CA ASN A 66 -11.86 40.92 -14.92
C ASN A 66 -11.24 40.47 -13.56
N CYS A 67 -11.89 39.57 -12.82
CA CYS A 67 -11.30 38.98 -11.60
C CYS A 67 -10.41 37.77 -11.90
N LYS A 68 -9.30 37.65 -11.15
CA LYS A 68 -8.34 36.52 -11.23
C LYS A 68 -8.70 35.35 -10.29
N TYR A 69 -9.67 35.55 -9.41
CA TYR A 69 -10.07 34.61 -8.36
C TYR A 69 -11.59 34.57 -8.25
N ILE A 70 -12.13 33.45 -7.79
CA ILE A 70 -13.51 33.35 -7.30
C ILE A 70 -13.47 33.55 -5.79
N ASP A 71 -14.19 34.56 -5.30
CA ASP A 71 -14.35 34.83 -3.87
C ASP A 71 -15.56 34.07 -3.28
N GLU A 72 -15.60 33.90 -1.96
CA GLU A 72 -16.71 33.26 -1.23
C GLU A 72 -18.07 33.89 -1.60
N ASP A 73 -18.12 35.23 -1.70
CA ASP A 73 -19.32 35.99 -2.08
C ASP A 73 -19.82 35.69 -3.50
N ASP A 74 -18.93 35.29 -4.41
CA ASP A 74 -19.30 34.94 -5.78
C ASP A 74 -19.97 33.56 -5.82
N LEU A 75 -19.57 32.65 -4.92
CA LEU A 75 -20.16 31.32 -4.77
C LEU A 75 -21.51 31.36 -4.03
N LEU A 76 -21.64 32.22 -3.03
CA LEU A 76 -22.87 32.40 -2.25
C LEU A 76 -24.08 32.87 -3.08
N ARG A 77 -23.85 33.41 -4.29
CA ARG A 77 -24.91 33.76 -5.25
C ARG A 77 -25.61 32.54 -5.85
N PHE A 78 -24.92 31.42 -5.84
CA PHE A 78 -25.29 30.22 -6.55
C PHE A 78 -25.63 29.10 -5.56
N MET A 79 -24.96 29.03 -4.41
CA MET A 79 -25.09 27.95 -3.43
C MET A 79 -25.18 28.46 -1.98
N LYS A 80 -25.72 27.62 -1.09
CA LYS A 80 -25.88 27.96 0.33
C LYS A 80 -24.53 28.03 1.03
N LYS A 81 -24.43 28.85 2.08
CA LYS A 81 -23.20 29.04 2.85
C LYS A 81 -22.59 27.73 3.37
N GLU A 82 -23.42 26.83 3.87
CA GLU A 82 -23.00 25.50 4.33
C GLU A 82 -22.34 24.67 3.22
N GLU A 83 -22.81 24.78 1.99
CA GLU A 83 -22.24 24.06 0.84
C GLU A 83 -20.92 24.69 0.38
N VAL A 84 -20.81 26.03 0.46
CA VAL A 84 -19.58 26.78 0.18
C VAL A 84 -18.48 26.42 1.17
N ASP A 85 -18.80 26.40 2.47
CA ASP A 85 -17.86 26.06 3.55
C ASP A 85 -17.32 24.62 3.42
N ASN A 86 -18.13 23.70 2.91
CA ASN A 86 -17.72 22.32 2.63
C ASN A 86 -16.88 22.18 1.35
N MET A 87 -17.03 23.12 0.42
CA MET A 87 -16.46 23.06 -0.92
C MET A 87 -15.09 23.75 -1.00
N ILE A 88 -14.92 24.90 -0.37
CA ILE A 88 -13.66 25.67 -0.35
C ILE A 88 -12.44 24.81 0.07
N PRO A 89 -12.51 23.94 1.09
CA PRO A 89 -11.39 23.08 1.49
C PRO A 89 -10.96 22.07 0.43
N LEU A 90 -11.79 21.81 -0.60
CA LEU A 90 -11.48 20.86 -1.66
C LEU A 90 -10.52 21.42 -2.72
N PHE A 91 -10.29 22.73 -2.73
CA PHE A 91 -9.41 23.40 -3.70
C PHE A 91 -8.04 23.70 -3.10
N GLU A 92 -6.99 23.36 -3.83
CA GLU A 92 -5.60 23.60 -3.44
C GLU A 92 -5.35 25.09 -3.09
N GLY A 93 -4.95 25.35 -1.84
CA GLY A 93 -4.65 26.69 -1.32
C GLY A 93 -5.87 27.56 -0.97
N ALA A 94 -7.09 27.08 -1.20
CA ALA A 94 -8.31 27.82 -0.87
C ALA A 94 -8.72 27.70 0.60
N ALA A 95 -8.24 26.68 1.32
CA ALA A 95 -8.50 26.49 2.76
C ALA A 95 -7.99 27.67 3.63
N GLU A 96 -6.86 28.28 3.23
CA GLU A 96 -6.24 29.40 3.96
C GLU A 96 -6.65 30.77 3.40
N THR A 97 -6.84 30.86 2.08
CA THR A 97 -7.08 32.15 1.41
C THR A 97 -8.56 32.44 1.14
N ARG A 98 -9.44 31.43 1.28
CA ARG A 98 -10.86 31.45 0.86
C ARG A 98 -11.10 31.94 -0.57
N LYS A 99 -10.08 31.83 -1.43
CA LYS A 99 -10.14 32.26 -2.83
C LYS A 99 -9.75 31.13 -3.74
N ILE A 100 -10.58 30.86 -4.76
CA ILE A 100 -10.32 29.79 -5.71
C ILE A 100 -9.63 30.36 -6.96
N LYS A 101 -8.41 29.90 -7.22
CA LYS A 101 -7.66 30.20 -8.44
C LYS A 101 -8.23 29.42 -9.63
N ARG A 102 -8.15 30.01 -10.83
CA ARG A 102 -8.51 29.31 -12.08
C ARG A 102 -7.76 27.99 -12.28
N SER A 103 -6.48 27.94 -11.89
CA SER A 103 -5.66 26.72 -11.96
C SER A 103 -6.15 25.64 -10.98
N ALA A 104 -6.53 26.05 -9.76
CA ALA A 104 -7.02 25.14 -8.73
C ALA A 104 -8.35 24.50 -9.14
N LEU A 105 -9.30 25.29 -9.68
CA LEU A 105 -10.57 24.77 -10.20
C LEU A 105 -10.36 23.80 -11.37
N LYS A 106 -9.45 24.14 -12.30
CA LYS A 106 -9.11 23.28 -13.44
C LYS A 106 -8.52 21.94 -12.97
N ASN A 107 -7.52 21.98 -12.09
CA ASN A 107 -6.87 20.78 -11.58
C ASN A 107 -7.84 19.90 -10.80
N TRP A 108 -8.67 20.51 -9.95
CA TRP A 108 -9.70 19.80 -9.21
C TRP A 108 -10.68 19.06 -10.13
N LEU A 109 -11.23 19.74 -11.15
CA LEU A 109 -12.22 19.13 -12.04
C LEU A 109 -11.63 18.00 -12.90
N VAL A 110 -10.37 18.14 -13.32
CA VAL A 110 -9.62 17.09 -14.02
C VAL A 110 -9.36 15.89 -13.10
N ASN A 111 -8.92 16.13 -11.86
CA ASN A 111 -8.67 15.06 -10.89
C ASN A 111 -9.95 14.27 -10.59
N VAL A 112 -11.06 14.99 -10.38
CA VAL A 112 -12.39 14.41 -10.17
C VAL A 112 -12.87 13.58 -11.36
N TYR A 113 -12.66 14.04 -12.60
CA TYR A 113 -12.96 13.26 -13.80
C TYR A 113 -12.12 11.97 -13.86
N ASN A 114 -10.82 12.06 -13.58
CA ASN A 114 -9.92 10.91 -13.58
C ASN A 114 -10.29 9.90 -12.48
N GLU A 115 -10.62 10.35 -11.27
CA GLU A 115 -11.10 9.50 -10.18
C GLU A 115 -12.40 8.78 -10.54
N ARG A 116 -13.35 9.47 -11.18
CA ARG A 116 -14.59 8.83 -11.65
C ARG A 116 -14.31 7.81 -12.74
N LYS A 117 -13.41 8.12 -13.68
CA LYS A 117 -13.01 7.21 -14.75
C LYS A 117 -12.34 5.97 -14.19
N SER A 118 -11.45 6.09 -13.20
CA SER A 118 -10.81 4.94 -12.56
C SER A 118 -11.81 4.10 -11.77
N LEU A 119 -12.75 4.72 -11.05
CA LEU A 119 -13.80 4.00 -10.33
C LEU A 119 -14.76 3.27 -11.28
N ALA A 120 -15.15 3.90 -12.39
CA ALA A 120 -15.97 3.28 -13.41
C ALA A 120 -15.26 2.08 -14.05
N HIS A 121 -13.95 2.20 -14.30
CA HIS A 121 -13.13 1.10 -14.80
C HIS A 121 -13.11 -0.08 -13.81
N SER A 122 -12.82 0.16 -12.52
CA SER A 122 -12.79 -0.91 -11.50
C SER A 122 -14.15 -1.60 -11.28
N LEU A 123 -15.26 -0.86 -11.41
CA LEU A 123 -16.60 -1.44 -11.35
C LEU A 123 -16.97 -2.22 -12.62
N ASN A 124 -16.41 -1.86 -13.78
CA ASN A 124 -16.63 -2.61 -15.01
C ASN A 124 -15.81 -3.91 -15.00
N ASP A 125 -14.56 -3.86 -14.52
CA ASP A 125 -13.67 -5.03 -14.38
C ASP A 125 -14.28 -6.11 -13.48
N THR A 126 -14.91 -5.70 -12.37
CA THR A 126 -15.62 -6.62 -11.46
C THR A 126 -16.87 -7.23 -12.11
N LYS A 127 -17.62 -6.47 -12.90
CA LYS A 127 -18.78 -6.99 -13.66
C LYS A 127 -18.35 -7.97 -14.77
N THR A 128 -17.28 -7.66 -15.50
CA THR A 128 -16.75 -8.54 -16.55
C THR A 128 -16.26 -9.86 -15.99
N ALA A 129 -15.56 -9.87 -14.85
CA ALA A 129 -15.12 -11.10 -14.19
C ALA A 129 -16.32 -11.97 -13.72
N ILE A 130 -17.39 -11.34 -13.22
CA ILE A 130 -18.63 -12.04 -12.83
C ILE A 130 -19.36 -12.61 -14.06
N GLU A 131 -19.41 -11.86 -15.17
CA GLU A 131 -20.02 -12.33 -16.42
C GLU A 131 -19.25 -13.51 -17.03
N GLU A 132 -17.92 -13.50 -16.99
CA GLU A 132 -17.09 -14.63 -17.43
C GLU A 132 -17.31 -15.87 -16.57
N LEU A 133 -17.36 -15.71 -15.24
CA LEU A 133 -17.70 -16.80 -14.32
C LEU A 133 -19.10 -17.36 -14.62
N ASN A 134 -20.09 -16.50 -14.86
CA ASN A 134 -21.45 -16.93 -15.16
C ASN A 134 -21.52 -17.67 -16.50
N LYS A 135 -20.75 -17.26 -17.52
CA LYS A 135 -20.62 -17.98 -18.79
C LYS A 135 -20.00 -19.36 -18.60
N LEU A 136 -18.96 -19.51 -17.78
CA LEU A 136 -18.34 -20.80 -17.47
C LEU A 136 -19.32 -21.74 -16.74
N VAL A 137 -20.00 -21.22 -15.71
CA VAL A 137 -21.02 -22.00 -14.98
C VAL A 137 -22.17 -22.40 -15.90
N SER A 138 -22.66 -21.48 -16.73
CA SER A 138 -23.71 -21.76 -17.72
C SER A 138 -23.29 -22.80 -18.74
N ALA A 139 -22.03 -22.78 -19.20
CA ALA A 139 -21.50 -23.78 -20.11
C ALA A 139 -21.45 -25.18 -19.46
N VAL A 140 -20.99 -25.28 -18.21
CA VAL A 140 -20.96 -26.55 -17.46
C VAL A 140 -22.38 -27.10 -17.26
N VAL A 141 -23.34 -26.24 -16.87
CA VAL A 141 -24.74 -26.62 -16.71
C VAL A 141 -25.35 -27.05 -18.05
N CYS A 142 -25.08 -26.34 -19.14
CA CYS A 142 -25.54 -26.69 -20.49
C CYS A 142 -25.02 -28.08 -20.92
N VAL A 143 -23.73 -28.36 -20.72
CA VAL A 143 -23.15 -29.68 -20.98
C VAL A 143 -23.85 -30.75 -20.14
N GLY A 144 -24.10 -30.48 -18.85
CA GLY A 144 -24.86 -31.38 -17.98
C GLY A 144 -26.26 -31.68 -18.50
N ILE A 145 -26.99 -30.65 -18.95
CA ILE A 145 -28.33 -30.78 -19.54
C ILE A 145 -28.29 -31.64 -20.82
N VAL A 146 -27.30 -31.43 -21.70
CA VAL A 146 -27.13 -32.23 -22.92
C VAL A 146 -26.88 -33.69 -22.58
N VAL A 147 -26.04 -33.99 -21.59
CA VAL A 147 -25.77 -35.37 -21.15
C VAL A 147 -27.03 -36.02 -20.59
N VAL A 148 -27.78 -35.33 -19.73
CA VAL A 148 -29.06 -35.84 -19.18
C VAL A 148 -30.09 -36.06 -20.29
N TRP A 149 -30.17 -35.15 -21.25
CA TRP A 149 -31.07 -35.28 -22.40
C TRP A 149 -30.73 -36.50 -23.27
N LEU A 150 -29.44 -36.73 -23.56
CA LEU A 150 -28.97 -37.92 -24.29
C LEU A 150 -29.24 -39.23 -23.53
N LEU A 151 -29.19 -39.21 -22.19
CA LEU A 151 -29.57 -40.34 -21.33
C LEU A 151 -31.06 -40.64 -21.43
N VAL A 152 -31.93 -39.62 -21.31
CA VAL A 152 -33.40 -39.78 -21.38
C VAL A 152 -33.87 -40.28 -22.75
N MET A 153 -33.23 -39.80 -23.82
CA MET A 153 -33.54 -40.23 -25.20
C MET A 153 -33.01 -41.63 -25.55
N GLY A 154 -32.25 -42.28 -24.65
CA GLY A 154 -31.73 -43.63 -24.88
C GLY A 154 -30.57 -43.72 -25.89
N TYR A 155 -30.05 -42.60 -26.36
CA TYR A 155 -28.88 -42.56 -27.26
C TYR A 155 -27.57 -42.89 -26.53
N LEU A 156 -27.54 -42.77 -25.21
CA LEU A 156 -26.35 -43.08 -24.40
C LEU A 156 -26.24 -44.59 -24.12
N THR A 157 -25.76 -45.34 -25.12
CA THR A 157 -25.43 -46.76 -24.94
C THR A 157 -24.16 -46.94 -24.11
N THR A 158 -23.95 -48.13 -23.55
CA THR A 158 -22.75 -48.45 -22.75
C THR A 158 -21.44 -48.20 -23.52
N GLN A 159 -21.43 -48.45 -24.83
CA GLN A 159 -20.26 -48.19 -25.69
C GLN A 159 -19.96 -46.69 -25.82
N VAL A 160 -20.99 -45.86 -26.00
CA VAL A 160 -20.85 -44.39 -26.07
C VAL A 160 -20.38 -43.84 -24.72
N LEU A 161 -20.91 -44.37 -23.61
CA LEU A 161 -20.49 -43.97 -22.28
C LEU A 161 -19.01 -44.29 -22.02
N VAL A 162 -18.54 -45.47 -22.44
CA VAL A 162 -17.12 -45.86 -22.31
C VAL A 162 -16.23 -44.92 -23.13
N LEU A 163 -16.63 -44.57 -24.36
CA LEU A 163 -15.88 -43.64 -25.21
C LEU A 163 -15.82 -42.21 -24.65
N ILE A 164 -16.93 -41.71 -24.08
CA ILE A 164 -16.95 -40.40 -23.43
C ILE A 164 -16.10 -40.43 -22.16
N SER A 165 -16.18 -41.51 -21.38
CA SER A 165 -15.43 -41.66 -20.13
C SER A 165 -13.92 -41.75 -20.37
N SER A 166 -13.47 -42.46 -21.40
CA SER A 166 -12.05 -42.49 -21.78
C SER A 166 -11.54 -41.12 -22.19
N GLN A 167 -12.37 -40.31 -22.86
CA GLN A 167 -11.99 -39.00 -23.36
C GLN A 167 -11.98 -37.98 -22.21
N LEU A 168 -12.92 -38.09 -21.28
CA LEU A 168 -12.93 -37.32 -20.04
C LEU A 168 -11.69 -37.60 -19.21
N LEU A 169 -11.24 -38.85 -19.11
CA LEU A 169 -9.99 -39.20 -18.42
C LEU A 169 -8.78 -38.52 -19.05
N LEU A 170 -8.71 -38.42 -20.39
CA LEU A 170 -7.64 -37.68 -21.07
C LEU A 170 -7.68 -36.18 -20.72
N VAL A 171 -8.87 -35.57 -20.71
CA VAL A 171 -9.04 -34.16 -20.30
C VAL A 171 -8.61 -33.94 -18.86
N VAL A 172 -9.01 -34.82 -17.93
CA VAL A 172 -8.60 -34.74 -16.52
C VAL A 172 -7.09 -34.96 -16.37
N PHE A 173 -6.49 -35.85 -17.16
CA PHE A 173 -5.04 -36.04 -17.11
C PHE A 173 -4.28 -34.81 -17.64
N MET A 174 -4.77 -34.19 -18.72
CA MET A 174 -4.17 -32.99 -19.32
C MET A 174 -4.33 -31.75 -18.44
N PHE A 175 -5.51 -31.51 -17.87
CA PHE A 175 -5.85 -30.27 -17.16
C PHE A 175 -5.96 -30.43 -15.64
N GLY A 176 -5.90 -31.65 -15.11
CA GLY A 176 -6.13 -31.92 -13.69
C GLY A 176 -5.15 -31.19 -12.78
N ASN A 177 -3.89 -31.07 -13.18
CA ASN A 177 -2.90 -30.31 -12.41
C ASN A 177 -3.20 -28.80 -12.41
N SER A 178 -3.64 -28.25 -13.55
CA SER A 178 -4.06 -26.84 -13.64
C SER A 178 -5.30 -26.58 -12.79
N ALA A 179 -6.31 -27.45 -12.86
CA ALA A 179 -7.51 -27.35 -12.06
C ALA A 179 -7.21 -27.44 -10.56
N LYS A 180 -6.33 -28.37 -10.16
CA LYS A 180 -5.85 -28.50 -8.78
C LYS A 180 -5.16 -27.20 -8.31
N THR A 181 -4.25 -26.67 -9.11
CA THR A 181 -3.51 -25.42 -8.81
C THR A 181 -4.48 -24.24 -8.60
N VAL A 182 -5.48 -24.09 -9.47
CA VAL A 182 -6.50 -23.04 -9.36
C VAL A 182 -7.32 -23.22 -8.09
N PHE A 183 -7.74 -24.44 -7.79
CA PHE A 183 -8.56 -24.74 -6.60
C PHE A 183 -7.80 -24.48 -5.29
N GLU A 184 -6.54 -24.91 -5.19
CA GLU A 184 -5.68 -24.62 -4.04
C GLU A 184 -5.47 -23.11 -3.86
N ALA A 185 -5.28 -22.37 -4.96
CA ALA A 185 -5.14 -20.93 -4.93
C ALA A 185 -6.43 -20.22 -4.45
N ILE A 186 -7.61 -20.68 -4.89
CA ILE A 186 -8.91 -20.17 -4.43
C ILE A 186 -9.08 -20.41 -2.92
N ILE A 187 -8.79 -21.63 -2.44
CA ILE A 187 -8.86 -21.95 -1.01
C ILE A 187 -7.91 -21.05 -0.22
N PHE A 188 -6.68 -20.88 -0.70
CA PHE A 188 -5.70 -20.04 -0.03
C PHE A 188 -6.17 -18.58 0.12
N VAL A 189 -6.67 -17.98 -0.96
CA VAL A 189 -7.09 -16.57 -0.97
C VAL A 189 -8.38 -16.33 -0.21
N PHE A 190 -9.40 -17.16 -0.41
CA PHE A 190 -10.75 -16.91 0.11
C PHE A 190 -11.09 -17.64 1.40
N VAL A 191 -10.50 -18.81 1.65
CA VAL A 191 -10.84 -19.64 2.81
C VAL A 191 -9.81 -19.49 3.91
N MET A 192 -8.53 -19.71 3.61
CA MET A 192 -7.46 -19.54 4.62
C MET A 192 -7.21 -18.06 4.92
N HIS A 193 -7.14 -17.25 3.86
CA HIS A 193 -7.11 -15.80 3.92
C HIS A 193 -6.10 -15.23 4.95
N PRO A 194 -4.79 -15.54 4.80
CA PRO A 194 -3.76 -15.19 5.78
C PRO A 194 -3.39 -13.69 5.81
N PHE A 195 -3.74 -12.93 4.77
CA PHE A 195 -3.48 -11.51 4.65
C PHE A 195 -4.48 -10.85 3.71
N ASP A 196 -4.59 -9.53 3.83
CA ASP A 196 -5.42 -8.65 3.00
C ASP A 196 -4.59 -7.65 2.19
N VAL A 197 -5.21 -7.03 1.19
CA VAL A 197 -4.62 -5.88 0.49
C VAL A 197 -4.30 -4.77 1.50
N GLY A 198 -3.05 -4.31 1.48
CA GLY A 198 -2.49 -3.33 2.41
C GLY A 198 -1.78 -3.94 3.61
N ASP A 199 -1.89 -5.24 3.87
CA ASP A 199 -1.14 -5.88 4.96
C ASP A 199 0.35 -5.90 4.65
N ARG A 200 1.16 -5.65 5.69
CA ARG A 200 2.61 -5.76 5.59
C ARG A 200 3.03 -7.14 6.08
N CYS A 201 3.64 -7.89 5.18
CA CYS A 201 4.04 -9.26 5.40
C CYS A 201 5.55 -9.44 5.26
N VAL A 202 6.07 -10.50 5.87
CA VAL A 202 7.42 -11.01 5.64
C VAL A 202 7.29 -12.41 5.06
N ILE A 203 7.83 -12.58 3.86
CA ILE A 203 7.87 -13.85 3.12
C ILE A 203 9.33 -14.09 2.76
N ASP A 204 9.86 -15.27 3.11
CA ASP A 204 11.28 -15.63 2.91
C ASP A 204 12.28 -14.57 3.44
N GLY A 205 11.94 -13.90 4.54
CA GLY A 205 12.77 -12.86 5.14
C GLY A 205 12.69 -11.49 4.45
N VAL A 206 11.94 -11.35 3.37
CA VAL A 206 11.73 -10.06 2.68
C VAL A 206 10.44 -9.42 3.16
N GLN A 207 10.54 -8.20 3.67
CA GLN A 207 9.40 -7.40 4.09
C GLN A 207 8.78 -6.66 2.90
N MET A 208 7.48 -6.83 2.72
CA MET A 208 6.73 -6.25 1.61
C MET A 208 5.26 -6.04 1.98
N THR A 209 4.56 -5.19 1.24
CA THR A 209 3.14 -4.86 1.48
C THR A 209 2.30 -5.45 0.37
N VAL A 210 1.17 -6.08 0.70
CA VAL A 210 0.24 -6.61 -0.30
C VAL A 210 -0.37 -5.44 -1.08
N GLU A 211 -0.16 -5.39 -2.39
CA GLU A 211 -0.71 -4.34 -3.25
C GLU A 211 -2.00 -4.81 -3.92
N GLU A 212 -1.98 -6.00 -4.51
CA GLU A 212 -3.10 -6.57 -5.26
C GLU A 212 -3.20 -8.08 -5.02
N MET A 213 -4.42 -8.61 -4.90
CA MET A 213 -4.67 -10.05 -4.78
C MET A 213 -5.49 -10.52 -5.99
N ASN A 214 -4.90 -11.38 -6.81
CA ASN A 214 -5.59 -12.09 -7.88
C ASN A 214 -5.82 -13.56 -7.47
N ILE A 215 -6.65 -14.27 -8.22
CA ILE A 215 -6.99 -15.68 -7.92
C ILE A 215 -5.75 -16.56 -7.91
N LEU A 216 -4.86 -16.42 -8.90
CA LEU A 216 -3.67 -17.28 -9.06
C LEU A 216 -2.39 -16.67 -8.50
N THR A 217 -2.33 -15.35 -8.36
CA THR A 217 -1.12 -14.63 -7.98
C THR A 217 -1.43 -13.49 -7.03
N THR A 218 -0.53 -13.18 -6.12
CA THR A 218 -0.57 -11.97 -5.30
C THR A 218 0.59 -11.07 -5.69
N VAL A 219 0.33 -9.76 -5.81
CA VAL A 219 1.33 -8.74 -6.09
C VAL A 219 1.68 -8.02 -4.80
N PHE A 220 2.97 -7.96 -4.51
CA PHE A 220 3.50 -7.27 -3.35
C PHE A 220 4.38 -6.11 -3.77
N LEU A 221 4.35 -5.05 -2.98
CA LEU A 221 5.21 -3.89 -3.13
C LEU A 221 6.28 -3.89 -2.04
N ARG A 222 7.55 -3.91 -2.45
CA ARG A 222 8.69 -3.80 -1.56
C ARG A 222 8.97 -2.33 -1.21
N TYR A 223 9.77 -2.10 -0.17
CA TYR A 223 10.12 -0.77 0.33
C TYR A 223 10.78 0.18 -0.70
N ASP A 224 11.33 -0.36 -1.79
CA ASP A 224 11.93 0.35 -2.92
C ASP A 224 10.95 0.56 -4.09
N ASN A 225 9.65 0.28 -3.88
CA ASN A 225 8.59 0.26 -4.89
C ASN A 225 8.77 -0.82 -5.97
N GLU A 226 9.58 -1.85 -5.74
CA GLU A 226 9.64 -3.02 -6.61
C GLU A 226 8.35 -3.86 -6.45
N LYS A 227 7.69 -4.19 -7.58
CA LYS A 227 6.55 -5.11 -7.61
C LYS A 227 7.05 -6.56 -7.70
N ILE A 228 6.62 -7.39 -6.77
CA ILE A 228 7.00 -8.80 -6.68
C ILE A 228 5.75 -9.66 -6.81
N PHE A 229 5.75 -10.56 -7.79
CA PHE A 229 4.63 -11.45 -8.09
C PHE A 229 4.88 -12.82 -7.48
N TYR A 230 3.93 -13.29 -6.68
CA TYR A 230 3.97 -14.63 -6.10
C TYR A 230 2.77 -15.46 -6.57
N PRO A 231 2.98 -16.69 -7.07
CA PRO A 231 1.91 -17.65 -7.25
C PRO A 231 1.30 -18.02 -5.88
N ASN A 232 -0.02 -18.01 -5.78
CA ASN A 232 -0.72 -18.29 -4.52
C ASN A 232 -0.48 -19.74 -4.05
N THR A 233 -0.29 -20.69 -4.97
CA THR A 233 0.09 -22.06 -4.64
C THR A 233 1.47 -22.16 -3.99
N VAL A 234 2.40 -21.28 -4.35
CA VAL A 234 3.72 -21.19 -3.70
C VAL A 234 3.57 -20.55 -2.32
N LEU A 235 2.81 -19.45 -2.21
CA LEU A 235 2.56 -18.80 -0.92
C LEU A 235 1.90 -19.72 0.10
N ALA A 236 0.99 -20.59 -0.35
CA ALA A 236 0.34 -21.60 0.50
C ALA A 236 1.33 -22.58 1.15
N THR A 237 2.53 -22.74 0.59
CA THR A 237 3.58 -23.63 1.12
C THR A 237 4.60 -22.90 1.99
N LYS A 238 4.57 -21.57 2.03
CA LYS A 238 5.58 -20.74 2.70
C LYS A 238 5.09 -20.20 4.04
N PRO A 239 5.98 -20.04 5.03
CA PRO A 239 5.63 -19.31 6.25
C PRO A 239 5.42 -17.83 5.92
N ILE A 240 4.28 -17.29 6.35
CA ILE A 240 3.93 -15.88 6.14
C ILE A 240 3.83 -15.20 7.50
N SER A 241 4.70 -14.21 7.76
CA SER A 241 4.56 -13.36 8.93
C SER A 241 3.73 -12.14 8.56
N ASN A 242 2.66 -11.83 9.29
CA ASN A 242 1.79 -10.70 9.01
C ASN A 242 1.81 -9.71 10.19
N PHE A 243 2.24 -8.48 9.95
CA PHE A 243 2.33 -7.47 11.00
C PHE A 243 0.99 -6.89 11.40
N TYR A 244 0.03 -6.75 10.48
CA TYR A 244 -1.30 -6.23 10.79
C TYR A 244 -2.07 -7.16 11.72
N ARG A 245 -1.99 -8.47 11.45
CA ARG A 245 -2.62 -9.53 12.25
C ARG A 245 -1.89 -9.82 13.57
N SER A 246 -0.68 -9.30 13.74
CA SER A 246 0.11 -9.51 14.95
C SER A 246 -0.30 -8.53 16.07
N PRO A 247 -0.22 -8.98 17.34
CA PRO A 247 -0.37 -8.10 18.49
C PRO A 247 0.84 -7.16 18.61
N GLU A 248 0.90 -6.44 19.72
CA GLU A 248 2.05 -5.62 20.09
C GLU A 248 3.38 -6.40 20.01
N MET A 249 4.36 -5.81 19.33
CA MET A 249 5.59 -6.50 18.95
C MET A 249 6.79 -6.05 19.77
N SER A 250 7.78 -6.93 19.88
CA SER A 250 9.04 -6.64 20.58
C SER A 250 10.16 -6.30 19.61
N ASP A 251 11.14 -5.54 20.08
CA ASP A 251 12.35 -5.19 19.34
C ASP A 251 13.58 -5.35 20.25
N SER A 252 14.75 -5.49 19.62
CA SER A 252 16.02 -5.62 20.31
C SER A 252 17.07 -4.66 19.77
N VAL A 253 17.78 -3.97 20.65
CA VAL A 253 18.95 -3.15 20.33
C VAL A 253 20.20 -3.87 20.82
N GLU A 254 21.02 -4.33 19.88
CA GLU A 254 22.33 -4.89 20.20
C GLU A 254 23.38 -3.79 20.26
N PHE A 255 24.25 -3.85 21.27
CA PHE A 255 25.34 -2.91 21.44
C PHE A 255 26.52 -3.60 22.12
N ALA A 256 27.70 -2.99 22.05
CA ALA A 256 28.90 -3.49 22.69
C ALA A 256 29.46 -2.46 23.65
N VAL A 257 30.00 -2.93 24.76
CA VAL A 257 30.73 -2.12 25.75
C VAL A 257 32.09 -2.75 26.00
N ASP A 258 33.06 -1.95 26.42
CA ASP A 258 34.39 -2.43 26.81
C ASP A 258 34.30 -3.36 28.03
N ILE A 259 35.08 -4.44 28.04
CA ILE A 259 35.11 -5.40 29.17
C ILE A 259 35.51 -4.73 30.49
N SER A 260 36.29 -3.65 30.44
CA SER A 260 36.71 -2.90 31.62
C SER A 260 35.57 -2.10 32.26
N THR A 261 34.40 -2.03 31.61
CA THR A 261 33.22 -1.37 32.16
C THR A 261 32.79 -2.07 33.45
N SER A 262 32.77 -1.31 34.55
CA SER A 262 32.44 -1.87 35.86
C SER A 262 30.99 -2.38 35.93
N ILE A 263 30.76 -3.38 36.78
CA ILE A 263 29.42 -3.93 37.04
C ILE A 263 28.48 -2.84 37.58
N GLU A 264 29.00 -1.90 38.37
CA GLU A 264 28.24 -0.76 38.91
C GLU A 264 27.75 0.17 37.80
N THR A 265 28.62 0.49 36.84
CA THR A 265 28.27 1.31 35.67
C THR A 265 27.20 0.62 34.82
N ILE A 266 27.27 -0.71 34.67
CA ILE A 266 26.25 -1.50 33.97
C ILE A 266 24.93 -1.50 34.74
N GLY A 267 24.97 -1.58 36.07
CA GLY A 267 23.79 -1.42 36.92
C GLY A 267 23.12 -0.06 36.74
N ALA A 268 23.92 1.02 36.73
CA ALA A 268 23.47 2.38 36.47
C ALA A 268 22.86 2.54 35.07
N LEU A 269 23.46 1.93 34.05
CA LEU A 269 22.93 1.87 32.69
C LEU A 269 21.54 1.24 32.65
N LYS A 270 21.38 0.06 33.27
CA LYS A 270 20.08 -0.64 33.35
C LYS A 270 19.03 0.23 34.03
N ALA A 271 19.38 0.89 35.13
CA ALA A 271 18.47 1.78 35.85
C ALA A 271 18.05 3.00 35.02
N ARG A 272 19.00 3.66 34.32
CA ARG A 272 18.70 4.82 33.47
C ARG A 272 17.82 4.46 32.27
N ILE A 273 18.09 3.33 31.62
CA ILE A 273 17.24 2.82 30.53
C ILE A 273 15.84 2.52 31.05
N LYS A 274 15.73 1.88 32.22
CA LYS A 274 14.44 1.62 32.88
C LYS A 274 13.64 2.89 33.09
N THR A 275 14.24 3.91 33.71
CA THR A 275 13.58 5.19 33.95
C THR A 275 13.13 5.86 32.65
N TYR A 276 13.95 5.81 31.59
CA TYR A 276 13.57 6.36 30.29
C TYR A 276 12.36 5.64 29.68
N LEU A 277 12.36 4.30 29.68
CA LEU A 277 11.25 3.52 29.11
C LEU A 277 9.95 3.75 29.90
N GLU A 278 10.04 3.79 31.23
CA GLU A 278 8.90 4.10 32.12
C GLU A 278 8.39 5.54 31.97
N SER A 279 9.23 6.48 31.55
CA SER A 279 8.82 7.86 31.25
C SER A 279 7.97 7.99 29.98
N LYS A 280 7.97 6.97 29.11
CA LYS A 280 7.23 6.95 27.84
C LYS A 280 6.29 5.73 27.73
N PRO A 281 5.29 5.59 28.62
CA PRO A 281 4.37 4.44 28.64
C PRO A 281 3.50 4.36 27.37
N GLN A 282 3.34 5.46 26.63
CA GLN A 282 2.66 5.48 25.34
C GLN A 282 3.42 4.74 24.23
N HIS A 283 4.75 4.60 24.35
CA HIS A 283 5.58 3.94 23.35
C HIS A 283 6.00 2.53 23.74
N TRP A 284 6.18 2.28 25.03
CA TRP A 284 6.81 1.07 25.55
C TRP A 284 5.95 0.39 26.61
N ARG A 285 5.86 -0.94 26.54
CA ARG A 285 5.25 -1.74 27.59
C ARG A 285 6.25 -1.99 28.74
N PRO A 286 5.75 -2.19 29.97
CA PRO A 286 6.57 -2.65 31.08
C PRO A 286 7.18 -4.04 30.76
N GLY A 287 8.40 -4.29 31.21
CA GLY A 287 9.10 -5.58 30.99
C GLY A 287 10.22 -5.52 29.93
N HIS A 288 11.18 -4.62 30.13
CA HIS A 288 12.41 -4.58 29.33
C HIS A 288 13.53 -5.37 30.01
N SER A 289 14.50 -5.83 29.22
CA SER A 289 15.63 -6.61 29.72
C SER A 289 16.92 -6.20 29.04
N VAL A 290 17.97 -5.91 29.83
CA VAL A 290 19.33 -5.73 29.32
C VAL A 290 20.14 -6.95 29.70
N GLN A 291 20.55 -7.70 28.69
CA GLN A 291 21.26 -8.98 28.83
C GLN A 291 22.68 -8.86 28.26
N VAL A 292 23.64 -9.48 28.93
CA VAL A 292 24.96 -9.74 28.37
C VAL A 292 24.84 -11.02 27.56
N LYS A 293 25.18 -10.96 26.26
CA LYS A 293 25.12 -12.11 25.36
C LYS A 293 26.39 -12.95 25.45
N GLU A 294 27.52 -12.30 25.24
CA GLU A 294 28.83 -12.97 25.18
C GLU A 294 29.96 -11.94 25.38
N ILE A 295 31.16 -12.44 25.69
CA ILE A 295 32.40 -11.67 25.68
C ILE A 295 33.19 -12.13 24.45
N GLU A 296 33.38 -11.21 23.50
CA GLU A 296 34.09 -11.40 22.25
C GLU A 296 35.52 -10.85 22.40
N ASP A 297 36.52 -11.62 21.95
CA ASP A 297 37.95 -11.27 21.94
C ASP A 297 38.52 -10.77 23.28
N VAL A 298 37.86 -11.11 24.39
CA VAL A 298 38.24 -10.73 25.77
C VAL A 298 38.26 -9.21 26.01
N ASN A 299 37.85 -8.38 25.06
CA ASN A 299 37.80 -6.92 25.20
C ASN A 299 36.41 -6.32 24.98
N LYS A 300 35.50 -7.06 24.34
CA LYS A 300 34.20 -6.57 23.90
C LYS A 300 33.11 -7.39 24.53
N MET A 301 32.30 -6.76 25.36
CA MET A 301 31.11 -7.39 25.93
C MET A 301 29.90 -7.03 25.06
N ARG A 302 29.35 -8.03 24.36
CA ARG A 302 28.13 -7.86 23.56
C ARG A 302 26.92 -7.92 24.48
N MET A 303 26.07 -6.93 24.37
CA MET A 303 24.85 -6.79 25.15
C MET A 303 23.65 -6.57 24.23
N ALA A 304 22.47 -6.91 24.71
CA ALA A 304 21.22 -6.63 24.03
C ALA A 304 20.18 -6.08 24.99
N LEU A 305 19.53 -4.99 24.58
CA LEU A 305 18.33 -4.45 25.19
C LEU A 305 17.12 -5.00 24.44
N TYR A 306 16.25 -5.74 25.13
CA TYR A 306 14.94 -6.18 24.63
C TYR A 306 13.85 -5.27 25.18
N VAL A 307 13.00 -4.78 24.29
CA VAL A 307 11.88 -3.87 24.60
C VAL A 307 10.61 -4.31 23.89
N ASN A 308 9.47 -4.07 24.52
CA ASN A 308 8.17 -4.36 23.95
C ASN A 308 7.49 -3.04 23.55
N HIS A 309 7.10 -2.91 22.28
CA HIS A 309 6.37 -1.75 21.81
C HIS A 309 4.89 -1.86 22.18
N THR A 310 4.21 -0.72 22.27
CA THR A 310 2.73 -0.65 22.37
C THR A 310 2.01 -0.80 21.01
N ILE A 311 2.75 -1.07 19.94
CA ILE A 311 2.24 -1.15 18.57
C ILE A 311 2.75 -2.41 17.88
N ASN A 312 2.05 -2.82 16.82
CA ASN A 312 2.61 -3.71 15.82
C ASN A 312 3.40 -2.91 14.76
N PHE A 313 4.04 -3.61 13.83
CA PHE A 313 4.95 -2.97 12.85
C PHE A 313 4.31 -2.68 11.48
N GLN A 314 2.97 -2.69 11.41
CA GLN A 314 2.22 -2.45 10.18
C GLN A 314 2.55 -1.08 9.56
N ASN A 315 2.50 0.00 10.35
CA ASN A 315 2.63 1.37 9.84
C ASN A 315 4.08 1.86 9.68
N GLY A 316 5.08 1.06 10.09
CA GLY A 316 6.51 1.44 9.98
C GLY A 316 7.02 2.37 11.09
N ASP A 317 6.19 2.71 12.07
CA ASP A 317 6.55 3.58 13.21
C ASP A 317 7.69 3.03 14.08
N ARG A 318 8.02 1.73 13.95
CA ARG A 318 9.15 1.08 14.62
C ARG A 318 10.44 1.87 14.43
N GLY A 319 10.73 2.32 13.21
CA GLY A 319 12.00 2.97 12.87
C GLY A 319 12.25 4.23 13.70
N ASN A 320 11.25 5.11 13.80
CA ASN A 320 11.35 6.36 14.56
C ASN A 320 11.52 6.08 16.07
N ARG A 321 10.69 5.19 16.64
CA ARG A 321 10.80 4.81 18.07
C ARG A 321 12.15 4.19 18.40
N ARG A 322 12.67 3.34 17.51
CA ARG A 322 13.99 2.73 17.66
C ARG A 322 15.09 3.77 17.58
N SER A 323 15.02 4.71 16.64
CA SER A 323 16.00 5.79 16.51
C SER A 323 16.07 6.64 17.78
N ASP A 324 14.91 7.06 18.31
CA ASP A 324 14.83 7.81 19.56
C ASP A 324 15.45 7.03 20.73
N LEU A 325 15.16 5.73 20.84
CA LEU A 325 15.74 4.88 21.88
C LEU A 325 17.27 4.81 21.76
N VAL A 326 17.80 4.62 20.55
CA VAL A 326 19.25 4.55 20.32
C VAL A 326 19.94 5.88 20.63
N LEU A 327 19.33 7.02 20.27
CA LEU A 327 19.86 8.34 20.60
C LEU A 327 19.86 8.61 22.11
N GLU A 328 18.84 8.16 22.84
CA GLU A 328 18.83 8.26 24.30
C GLU A 328 19.85 7.32 24.95
N MET A 329 20.03 6.11 24.41
CA MET A 329 21.12 5.23 24.85
C MET A 329 22.49 5.88 24.66
N LYS A 330 22.72 6.57 23.53
CA LYS A 330 23.95 7.33 23.30
C LYS A 330 24.19 8.36 24.41
N LYS A 331 23.18 9.16 24.78
CA LYS A 331 23.29 10.14 25.86
C LYS A 331 23.63 9.48 27.20
N ILE A 332 22.96 8.36 27.52
CA ILE A 332 23.24 7.60 28.74
C ILE A 332 24.67 7.07 28.76
N PHE A 333 25.19 6.60 27.61
CA PHE A 333 26.59 6.18 27.51
C PHE A 333 27.57 7.32 27.75
N GLU A 334 27.31 8.50 27.19
CA GLU A 334 28.13 9.70 27.39
C GLU A 334 28.14 10.14 28.86
N ASP A 335 26.97 10.17 29.51
CA ASP A 335 26.82 10.55 30.92
C ASP A 335 27.51 9.57 31.88
N LEU A 336 27.47 8.27 31.57
CA LEU A 336 28.10 7.23 32.39
C LEU A 336 29.57 6.99 32.04
N GLY A 337 30.11 7.69 31.05
CA GLY A 337 31.49 7.52 30.58
C GLY A 337 31.76 6.15 29.96
N ILE A 338 30.73 5.47 29.45
CA ILE A 338 30.86 4.17 28.79
C ILE A 338 31.49 4.39 27.42
N LYS A 339 32.68 3.82 27.22
CA LYS A 339 33.44 3.90 25.97
C LYS A 339 33.74 2.50 25.46
N PHE A 340 34.05 2.42 24.16
CA PHE A 340 34.58 1.21 23.54
C PHE A 340 35.92 1.54 22.91
N HIS A 341 36.95 0.76 23.23
CA HIS A 341 38.28 0.90 22.65
C HIS A 341 38.58 -0.31 21.76
N LEU A 342 39.18 -0.03 20.60
CA LEU A 342 39.72 -1.09 19.74
C LEU A 342 40.95 -1.72 20.40
N LEU A 343 41.20 -3.00 20.11
CA LEU A 343 42.42 -3.66 20.55
C LEU A 343 43.66 -2.91 20.01
N PRO A 344 44.70 -2.71 20.84
CA PRO A 344 45.96 -2.18 20.34
C PRO A 344 46.55 -3.13 19.29
N GLN A 345 46.82 -2.62 18.09
CA GLN A 345 47.38 -3.40 16.99
C GLN A 345 48.91 -3.35 17.02
N GLN A 346 49.56 -4.52 16.95
CA GLN A 346 51.02 -4.59 16.87
C GLN A 346 51.50 -4.12 15.50
N VAL A 347 52.20 -2.98 15.44
CA VAL A 347 52.78 -2.45 14.21
C VAL A 347 54.24 -2.90 14.10
N HIS A 348 54.55 -3.69 13.07
CA HIS A 348 55.93 -4.07 12.74
C HIS A 348 56.52 -3.05 11.76
N LEU A 349 57.36 -2.15 12.26
CA LEU A 349 58.06 -1.17 11.41
C LEU A 349 59.35 -1.81 10.87
N SER A 350 59.38 -2.08 9.57
CA SER A 350 60.59 -2.52 8.87
C SER A 350 61.17 -1.34 8.09
N TYR A 351 62.35 -0.86 8.52
CA TYR A 351 63.09 0.16 7.78
C TYR A 351 63.80 -0.49 6.60
N VAL A 352 63.32 -0.22 5.38
CA VAL A 352 64.05 -0.56 4.15
C VAL A 352 65.11 0.52 3.94
N GLN A 353 66.36 0.23 4.30
CA GLN A 353 67.48 1.07 3.86
C GLN A 353 67.58 0.95 2.34
N THR A 354 67.29 2.04 1.63
CA THR A 354 67.61 2.15 0.20
C THR A 354 69.12 2.22 0.11
N THR A 355 69.78 1.08 -0.13
CA THR A 355 71.21 1.03 -0.43
C THR A 355 71.43 1.83 -1.71
N ALA A 356 72.03 3.01 -1.59
CA ALA A 356 72.51 3.77 -2.72
C ALA A 356 73.46 2.87 -3.54
N SER A 357 73.11 2.64 -4.80
CA SER A 357 73.92 1.94 -5.79
C SER A 357 75.32 2.56 -5.85
N VAL A 358 76.31 1.91 -5.23
CA VAL A 358 77.72 2.24 -5.43
C VAL A 358 78.07 1.84 -6.87
N ALA A 359 78.30 2.85 -7.72
CA ALA A 359 78.74 2.64 -9.10
C ALA A 359 80.11 1.95 -9.13
N PRO A 360 80.35 0.99 -10.05
CA PRO A 360 81.63 0.31 -10.15
C PRO A 360 82.74 1.28 -10.63
N PRO A 361 84.00 1.09 -10.21
CA PRO A 361 85.08 1.98 -10.56
C PRO A 361 85.44 1.87 -12.05
N PRO A 362 85.95 2.96 -12.68
CA PRO A 362 86.27 2.95 -14.10
C PRO A 362 87.47 2.04 -14.40
N ALA A 363 87.33 1.21 -15.43
CA ALA A 363 88.41 0.37 -15.97
C ALA A 363 89.48 1.26 -16.62
N ARG A 364 90.76 0.95 -16.33
CA ARG A 364 91.94 1.60 -16.90
C ARG A 364 92.24 1.14 -18.32
#